data_AF-H5TXP1-F1
#
_entry.id   AF-H5TXP1-F1
#
_cell.length_a   1.000
_cell.length_b   1.000
_cell.length_c   1.000
_cell.angle_alpha   90.00
_cell.angle_beta   90.00
_cell.angle_gamma   90.00
#
_symmetry.space_group_name_H-M   'P 1'
#
loop_
_entity.id
_entity.type
_entity.pdbx_description
1 polymer ?
#
loop_
_entity_poly.entity_id
_entity_poly.type
_entity_poly.pdbx_seq_one_letter_code
_entity_poly.pdbx_strand_id
1 'polypeptide(L)'
;TAAESITQMLLQERADKYGVVRIDEFDLIQSSSPEKHAELTAAWITHCGYLVDGNFVLTRTSSVRDYAAAVLSMDGSPLSTQEIVDRFVFERSPRSLGNALSGDTRFERVDRDRWALKEWGLDAYAGIRSVIREQVTRNGGRVKLTALVEHITSRYSVSGSSVVSYAGAAPFATKDGIVQLATEDRASRKAPERTRRLFRRVDGWAYRVRINSDHLRGSGSVAPFAIATVLDIHAGETKHLDSRLGPQSVAWTGLQPQFGTIRRFLIAEDVAAGTEAFLVLNDDSTFSFELARSLIGNPLADALALAGAPVIDDRADALLALARAIRLPDDSPVTSIIGGYRERGDDDIAELITSALEYLGSCHAQNDVEHRTDVDDILDLL
;
A
#
# COMPACT_ATOMS: atom_id res chain seq x y z
N THR A 1 28.01 8.88 40.19
CA THR A 1 28.59 8.68 41.54
C THR A 1 29.04 7.24 41.73
N ALA A 2 29.77 6.88 42.80
CA ALA A 2 30.14 5.48 43.06
C ALA A 2 28.91 4.54 43.20
N ALA A 3 27.81 5.05 43.77
CA ALA A 3 26.56 4.32 43.91
C ALA A 3 25.87 4.05 42.54
N GLU A 4 25.90 5.01 41.62
CA GLU A 4 25.41 4.81 40.25
C GLU A 4 26.22 3.73 39.52
N SER A 5 27.55 3.72 39.66
CA SER A 5 28.40 2.70 39.02
C SER A 5 28.13 1.28 39.56
N ILE A 6 27.88 1.14 40.87
CA ILE A 6 27.47 -0.14 41.47
C ILE A 6 26.10 -0.57 40.93
N THR A 7 25.15 0.35 40.86
CA THR A 7 23.80 0.08 40.32
C THR A 7 23.88 -0.39 38.86
N GLN A 8 24.67 0.30 38.04
CA GLN A 8 24.90 -0.08 36.65
C GLN A 8 25.50 -1.49 36.52
N MET A 9 26.51 -1.81 37.33
CA MET A 9 27.14 -3.14 37.33
C MET A 9 26.13 -4.23 37.70
N LEU A 10 25.36 -4.04 38.76
CA LEU A 10 24.33 -4.99 39.21
C LEU A 10 23.27 -5.22 38.13
N LEU A 11 22.78 -4.16 37.51
CA LEU A 11 21.79 -4.26 36.44
C LEU A 11 22.36 -4.96 35.21
N GLN A 12 23.64 -4.74 34.87
CA GLN A 12 24.30 -5.44 33.76
C GLN A 12 24.50 -6.94 34.02
N GLU A 13 24.83 -7.32 35.25
CA GLU A 13 25.03 -8.73 35.63
C GLU A 13 23.72 -9.52 35.71
N ARG A 14 22.63 -8.86 36.12
CA ARG A 14 21.33 -9.50 36.37
C ARG A 14 20.34 -9.38 35.23
N ALA A 15 20.58 -8.48 34.29
CA ALA A 15 19.72 -8.36 33.13
C ALA A 15 19.67 -9.67 32.35
N ASP A 16 18.45 -10.08 31.99
CA ASP A 16 18.29 -11.08 30.95
C ASP A 16 18.88 -10.56 29.62
N LYS A 17 18.91 -11.43 28.62
CA LYS A 17 19.44 -11.08 27.30
C LYS A 17 18.65 -9.97 26.58
N TYR A 18 17.46 -9.60 27.07
CA TYR A 18 16.62 -8.52 26.56
C TYR A 18 16.73 -7.24 27.40
N GLY A 19 17.54 -7.24 28.46
CA GLY A 19 17.75 -6.09 29.30
C GLY A 19 16.70 -5.93 30.42
N VAL A 20 15.98 -6.99 30.78
CA VAL A 20 14.98 -6.99 31.85
C VAL A 20 15.61 -7.49 33.13
N VAL A 21 15.40 -6.75 34.22
CA VAL A 21 15.83 -7.14 35.56
C VAL A 21 14.65 -7.07 36.52
N ARG A 22 14.50 -8.06 37.41
CA ARG A 22 13.46 -8.07 38.45
C ARG A 22 13.94 -7.32 39.68
N ILE A 23 13.21 -6.30 40.12
CA ILE A 23 13.60 -5.43 41.25
C ILE A 23 13.70 -6.21 42.57
N ASP A 24 12.87 -7.24 42.74
CA ASP A 24 12.84 -8.09 43.94
C ASP A 24 14.04 -9.05 44.06
N GLU A 25 14.93 -9.10 43.07
CA GLU A 25 16.12 -9.95 43.10
C GLU A 25 17.36 -9.28 43.72
N PHE A 26 17.28 -8.00 44.10
CA PHE A 26 18.42 -7.28 44.68
C PHE A 26 18.03 -6.12 45.62
N ASP A 27 18.81 -5.95 46.68
CA ASP A 27 18.72 -4.83 47.62
C ASP A 27 19.69 -3.71 47.23
N LEU A 28 19.19 -2.69 46.52
CA LEU A 28 20.00 -1.53 46.13
C LEU A 28 20.04 -0.43 47.20
N ILE A 29 19.03 -0.34 48.06
CA ILE A 29 18.89 0.72 49.06
C ILE A 29 18.72 0.12 50.44
N GLN A 30 19.48 0.60 51.41
CA GLN A 30 19.20 0.37 52.81
C GLN A 30 18.25 1.45 53.31
N SER A 31 17.02 1.08 53.66
CA SER A 31 16.01 1.98 54.22
C SER A 31 15.66 1.54 55.64
N SER A 32 15.56 2.52 56.55
CA SER A 32 15.04 2.31 57.91
C SER A 32 13.53 2.06 57.97
N SER A 33 12.83 2.28 56.84
CA SER A 33 11.39 2.09 56.65
C SER A 33 11.17 1.01 55.59
N PRO A 34 10.89 -0.25 55.98
CA PRO A 34 10.63 -1.36 55.06
C PRO A 34 9.47 -1.07 54.11
N GLU A 35 8.42 -0.39 54.57
CA GLU A 35 7.25 -0.07 53.76
C GLU A 35 7.53 0.90 52.59
N LYS A 36 8.61 1.68 52.64
CA LYS A 36 9.00 2.63 51.57
C LYS A 36 10.10 2.10 50.66
N HIS A 37 10.62 0.90 50.94
CA HIS A 37 11.82 0.39 50.28
C HIS A 37 11.63 0.22 48.76
N ALA A 38 10.50 -0.33 48.32
CA ALA A 38 10.20 -0.50 46.90
C ALA A 38 10.10 0.85 46.15
N GLU A 39 9.43 1.83 46.75
CA GLU A 39 9.27 3.18 46.19
C GLU A 39 10.62 3.89 46.07
N LEU A 40 11.44 3.83 47.11
CA LEU A 40 12.79 4.42 47.11
C LEU A 40 13.69 3.74 46.07
N THR A 41 13.63 2.41 45.97
CA THR A 41 14.42 1.64 45.01
C THR A 41 14.04 2.01 43.57
N ALA A 42 12.75 2.08 43.26
CA ALA A 42 12.27 2.55 41.96
C ALA A 42 12.73 3.99 41.66
N ALA A 43 12.60 4.90 42.63
CA ALA A 43 13.01 6.30 42.47
C ALA A 43 14.53 6.43 42.21
N TRP A 44 15.36 5.63 42.89
CA TRP A 44 16.80 5.60 42.65
C TRP A 44 17.16 5.05 41.27
N ILE A 45 16.50 3.97 40.84
CA ILE A 45 16.72 3.38 39.51
C ILE A 45 16.33 4.38 38.42
N THR A 46 15.20 5.08 38.59
CA THR A 46 14.81 6.18 37.70
C THR A 46 15.80 7.34 37.74
N HIS A 47 16.34 7.68 38.91
CA HIS A 47 17.40 8.70 39.04
C HIS A 47 18.67 8.30 38.28
N CYS A 48 19.03 7.02 38.29
CA CYS A 48 20.12 6.46 37.49
C CYS A 48 19.83 6.42 35.98
N GLY A 49 18.64 6.85 35.53
CA GLY A 49 18.27 6.96 34.12
C GLY A 49 17.65 5.69 33.52
N TYR A 50 17.28 4.70 34.33
CA TYR A 50 16.62 3.48 33.87
C TYR A 50 15.09 3.60 33.98
N LEU A 51 14.38 2.90 33.08
CA LEU A 51 12.93 2.82 33.16
C LEU A 51 12.51 1.70 34.12
N VAL A 52 11.49 1.99 34.93
CA VAL A 52 10.85 1.03 35.83
C VAL A 52 9.42 0.82 35.36
N ASP A 53 9.03 -0.43 35.10
CA ASP A 53 7.66 -0.85 34.80
C ASP A 53 7.25 -1.94 35.79
N GLY A 54 6.40 -1.55 36.74
CA GLY A 54 6.01 -2.41 37.86
C GLY A 54 7.21 -2.87 38.67
N ASN A 55 7.47 -4.19 38.66
CA ASN A 55 8.57 -4.83 39.37
C ASN A 55 9.81 -5.07 38.49
N PHE A 56 9.87 -4.45 37.31
CA PHE A 56 10.95 -4.67 36.35
C PHE A 56 11.73 -3.40 36.04
N VAL A 57 13.04 -3.55 35.87
CA VAL A 57 13.96 -2.52 35.36
C VAL A 57 14.30 -2.83 33.91
N LEU A 58 14.21 -1.83 33.06
CA LEU A 58 14.56 -1.93 31.65
C LEU A 58 15.89 -1.22 31.36
N THR A 59 16.88 -2.00 30.96
CA THR A 59 18.24 -1.54 30.66
C THR A 59 18.50 -1.34 29.16
N ARG A 60 17.60 -1.84 28.30
CA ARG A 60 17.73 -1.76 26.83
C ARG A 60 16.48 -1.16 26.18
N THR A 61 16.41 0.16 26.20
CA THR A 61 15.28 0.94 25.66
C THR A 61 15.70 1.94 24.58
N SER A 62 16.96 1.86 24.14
CA SER A 62 17.58 2.75 23.16
C SER A 62 17.00 2.61 21.75
N SER A 63 16.40 1.46 21.43
CA SER A 63 15.69 1.25 20.16
C SER A 63 14.30 0.70 20.40
N VAL A 64 13.39 0.97 19.47
CA VAL A 64 12.02 0.43 19.46
C VAL A 64 12.02 -1.09 19.53
N ARG A 65 12.99 -1.74 18.89
CA ARG A 65 13.11 -3.20 18.86
C ARG A 65 13.58 -3.74 20.21
N ASP A 66 14.56 -3.09 20.84
CA ASP A 66 15.04 -3.53 22.15
C ASP A 66 13.97 -3.38 23.22
N TYR A 67 13.27 -2.26 23.21
CA TYR A 67 12.16 -2.03 24.12
C TYR A 67 11.03 -3.06 23.89
N ALA A 68 10.65 -3.32 22.64
CA ALA A 68 9.65 -4.35 22.36
C ALA A 68 10.07 -5.75 22.84
N ALA A 69 11.35 -6.11 22.71
CA ALA A 69 11.87 -7.38 23.21
C ALA A 69 11.81 -7.46 24.74
N ALA A 70 12.13 -6.37 25.43
CA ALA A 70 12.04 -6.28 26.87
C ALA A 70 10.58 -6.41 27.36
N VAL A 71 9.64 -5.71 26.70
CA VAL A 71 8.21 -5.80 27.02
C VAL A 71 7.68 -7.23 26.85
N LEU A 72 8.04 -7.91 25.75
CA LEU A 72 7.65 -9.31 25.56
C LEU A 72 8.29 -10.25 26.58
N SER A 73 9.57 -10.03 26.93
CA SER A 73 10.25 -10.84 27.95
C SER A 73 9.59 -10.69 29.32
N MET A 74 9.20 -9.47 29.69
CA MET A 74 8.48 -9.18 30.93
C MET A 74 7.10 -9.82 30.99
N ASP A 75 6.34 -9.75 29.90
CA ASP A 75 4.97 -10.29 29.84
C ASP A 75 4.97 -11.83 29.80
N GLY A 76 5.96 -12.41 29.12
CA GLY A 76 6.10 -13.87 28.99
C GLY A 76 5.06 -14.52 28.08
N SER A 77 4.25 -13.72 27.37
CA SER A 77 3.25 -14.21 26.42
C SER A 77 3.22 -13.35 25.13
N PRO A 78 2.66 -13.87 24.02
CA PRO A 78 2.59 -13.09 22.79
C PRO A 78 1.63 -11.90 22.91
N LEU A 79 2.12 -10.71 22.60
CA LEU A 79 1.35 -9.46 22.67
C LEU A 79 1.05 -8.89 21.28
N SER A 80 -0.06 -8.19 21.16
CA SER A 80 -0.39 -7.40 19.99
C SER A 80 0.52 -6.17 19.86
N THR A 81 0.65 -5.63 18.65
CA THR A 81 1.43 -4.38 18.45
C THR A 81 0.87 -3.19 19.24
N GLN A 82 -0.44 -3.15 19.51
CA GLN A 82 -1.02 -2.11 20.36
C GLN A 82 -0.63 -2.31 21.82
N GLU A 83 -0.80 -3.52 22.36
CA GLU A 83 -0.39 -3.84 23.74
C GLU A 83 1.09 -3.55 24.00
N ILE A 84 1.97 -3.78 23.02
CA ILE A 84 3.40 -3.44 23.15
C ILE A 84 3.63 -1.93 23.12
N VAL A 85 2.98 -1.20 22.21
CA VAL A 85 3.12 0.27 22.11
C VAL A 85 2.60 0.95 23.38
N ASP A 86 1.52 0.44 23.97
CA ASP A 86 0.94 1.00 25.20
C ASP A 86 1.90 0.92 26.39
N ARG A 87 2.94 0.07 26.32
CA ARG A 87 4.02 -0.02 27.31
C ARG A 87 5.18 0.94 27.06
N PHE A 88 5.20 1.64 25.93
CA PHE A 88 6.28 2.58 25.62
C PHE A 88 6.04 3.94 26.28
N VAL A 89 7.10 4.52 26.82
CA VAL A 89 7.07 5.91 27.36
C VAL A 89 6.90 6.96 26.25
N PHE A 90 7.17 6.61 24.99
CA PHE A 90 7.05 7.51 23.84
C PHE A 90 6.04 6.98 22.82
N GLU A 91 5.29 7.90 22.21
CA GLU A 91 4.28 7.55 21.22
C GLU A 91 4.90 6.87 19.99
N ARG A 92 4.30 5.74 19.60
CA ARG A 92 4.59 5.04 18.35
C ARG A 92 3.32 4.55 17.71
N SER A 93 3.35 4.45 16.39
CA SER A 93 2.26 3.76 15.69
C SER A 93 2.45 2.24 15.79
N PRO A 94 1.38 1.47 16.09
CA PRO A 94 1.41 0.00 16.08
C PRO A 94 1.88 -0.56 14.73
N ARG A 95 1.55 0.14 13.63
CA ARG A 95 2.00 -0.20 12.28
C ARG A 95 3.51 -0.13 12.14
N SER A 96 4.13 0.98 12.58
CA SER A 96 5.58 1.14 12.51
C SER A 96 6.30 0.12 13.39
N LEU A 97 5.74 -0.20 14.56
CA LEU A 97 6.28 -1.26 15.41
C LEU A 97 6.24 -2.59 14.67
N GLY A 98 5.08 -3.00 14.13
CA GLY A 98 4.96 -4.24 13.38
C GLY A 98 5.99 -4.38 12.25
N ASN A 99 6.23 -3.32 11.47
CA ASN A 99 7.27 -3.30 10.45
C ASN A 99 8.69 -3.47 11.03
N ALA A 100 8.97 -2.84 12.17
CA ALA A 100 10.27 -2.93 12.84
C ALA A 100 10.53 -4.35 13.39
N LEU A 101 9.49 -5.02 13.90
CA LEU A 101 9.55 -6.39 14.40
C LEU A 101 9.70 -7.41 13.25
N SER A 102 8.98 -7.23 12.14
CA SER A 102 9.12 -8.09 10.95
C SER A 102 10.55 -8.17 10.41
N GLY A 103 11.33 -7.09 10.56
CA GLY A 103 12.71 -7.02 10.07
C GLY A 103 13.77 -7.46 11.08
N ASP A 104 13.39 -7.91 12.28
CA ASP A 104 14.31 -8.30 13.35
C ASP A 104 14.13 -9.78 13.69
N THR A 105 15.23 -10.53 13.62
CA THR A 105 15.26 -11.99 13.76
C THR A 105 14.93 -12.48 15.17
N ARG A 106 14.88 -11.59 16.17
CA ARG A 106 14.50 -11.93 17.55
C ARG A 106 13.01 -12.18 17.71
N PHE A 107 12.19 -11.70 16.77
CA PHE A 107 10.74 -11.77 16.87
C PHE A 107 10.17 -12.80 15.90
N GLU A 108 9.03 -13.37 16.28
CA GLU A 108 8.21 -14.21 15.44
C GLU A 108 6.78 -13.70 15.48
N ARG A 109 6.14 -13.58 14.30
CA ARG A 109 4.73 -13.22 14.25
C ARG A 109 3.91 -14.50 14.39
N VAL A 110 3.17 -14.66 15.47
CA VAL A 110 2.46 -15.91 15.81
C VAL A 110 0.95 -15.84 15.57
N ASP A 111 0.42 -14.63 15.33
CA ASP A 111 -0.96 -14.38 14.92
C ASP A 111 -1.03 -13.17 13.96
N ARG A 112 -2.22 -12.76 13.51
CA ARG A 112 -2.45 -11.61 12.62
C ARG A 112 -1.78 -10.33 13.14
N ASP A 113 -1.88 -10.07 14.43
CA ASP A 113 -1.35 -8.89 15.11
C ASP A 113 -0.49 -9.19 16.34
N ARG A 114 -0.33 -10.46 16.74
CA ARG A 114 0.48 -10.87 17.89
C ARG A 114 1.91 -11.27 17.53
N TRP A 115 2.82 -10.87 18.39
CA TRP A 115 4.27 -11.07 18.28
C TRP A 115 4.81 -11.79 19.50
N ALA A 116 5.78 -12.64 19.28
CA ALA A 116 6.47 -13.42 20.30
C ALA A 116 7.98 -13.28 20.14
N LEU A 117 8.72 -13.61 21.19
CA LEU A 117 10.16 -13.84 21.07
C LEU A 117 10.38 -15.18 20.36
N LYS A 118 11.27 -15.18 19.36
CA LYS A 118 11.50 -16.34 18.49
C LYS A 118 11.98 -17.57 19.26
N GLU A 119 12.69 -17.37 20.36
CA GLU A 119 13.19 -18.47 21.19
C GLU A 119 12.07 -19.26 21.90
N TRP A 120 10.87 -18.70 22.03
CA TRP A 120 9.74 -19.41 22.65
C TRP A 120 9.26 -20.57 21.78
N GLY A 121 9.73 -20.69 20.53
CA GLY A 121 9.46 -21.84 19.66
C GLY A 121 8.00 -21.96 19.23
N LEU A 122 7.26 -20.85 19.23
CA LEU A 122 5.87 -20.81 18.79
C LEU A 122 5.75 -20.87 17.27
N ASP A 123 4.64 -21.43 16.78
CA ASP A 123 4.38 -21.58 15.35
C ASP A 123 4.25 -20.21 14.65
N ALA A 124 5.01 -20.02 13.57
CA ALA A 124 4.98 -18.81 12.79
C ALA A 124 3.67 -18.66 11.99
N TYR A 125 3.06 -17.49 12.10
CA TYR A 125 1.89 -17.09 11.31
C TYR A 125 2.29 -16.34 10.04
N ALA A 126 2.48 -17.13 8.98
CA ALA A 126 2.78 -16.63 7.63
C ALA A 126 1.57 -16.00 6.90
N GLY A 127 0.44 -15.77 7.59
CA GLY A 127 -0.76 -15.13 7.04
C GLY A 127 -1.84 -16.09 6.55
N ILE A 128 -3.04 -15.55 6.32
CA ILE A 128 -4.25 -16.31 5.94
C ILE A 128 -3.96 -17.21 4.73
N ARG A 129 -3.31 -16.72 3.68
CA ARG A 129 -3.01 -17.49 2.47
C ARG A 129 -2.18 -18.74 2.74
N SER A 130 -1.15 -18.62 3.58
CA SER A 130 -0.26 -19.73 3.91
C SER A 130 -1.02 -20.82 4.65
N VAL A 131 -1.87 -20.43 5.60
CA VAL A 131 -2.74 -21.38 6.33
C VAL A 131 -3.78 -22.01 5.40
N ILE A 132 -4.40 -21.24 4.49
CA ILE A 132 -5.32 -21.82 3.49
C ILE A 132 -4.59 -22.83 2.61
N ARG A 133 -3.39 -22.50 2.11
CA ARG A 133 -2.58 -23.40 1.27
C ARG A 133 -2.29 -24.70 2.01
N GLU A 134 -1.81 -24.59 3.24
CA GLU A 134 -1.50 -25.73 4.11
C GLU A 134 -2.74 -26.62 4.34
N GLN A 135 -3.89 -26.03 4.64
CA GLN A 135 -5.14 -26.78 4.83
C GLN A 135 -5.62 -27.45 3.54
N VAL A 136 -5.55 -26.76 2.40
CA VAL A 136 -5.89 -27.35 1.09
C VAL A 136 -4.96 -28.54 0.79
N THR A 137 -3.65 -28.38 0.95
CA THR A 137 -2.67 -29.45 0.70
C THR A 137 -2.88 -30.64 1.64
N ARG A 138 -3.08 -30.39 2.94
CA ARG A 138 -3.33 -31.45 3.95
C ARG A 138 -4.59 -32.24 3.67
N ASN A 139 -5.61 -31.62 3.07
CA ASN A 139 -6.89 -32.27 2.73
C ASN A 139 -6.90 -32.80 1.28
N GLY A 140 -5.74 -33.14 0.70
CA GLY A 140 -5.66 -33.75 -0.63
C GLY A 140 -6.06 -32.80 -1.77
N GLY A 141 -5.87 -31.49 -1.58
CA GLY A 141 -6.12 -30.46 -2.58
C GLY A 141 -7.51 -29.82 -2.53
N ARG A 142 -8.40 -30.26 -1.62
CA ARG A 142 -9.77 -29.73 -1.51
C ARG A 142 -10.20 -29.63 -0.05
N VAL A 143 -10.78 -28.51 0.36
CA VAL A 143 -11.28 -28.32 1.74
C VAL A 143 -12.61 -27.57 1.74
N LYS A 144 -13.54 -27.92 2.63
CA LYS A 144 -14.80 -27.16 2.79
C LYS A 144 -14.51 -25.76 3.31
N LEU A 145 -15.11 -24.74 2.71
CA LEU A 145 -14.95 -23.34 3.14
C LEU A 145 -15.36 -23.15 4.61
N THR A 146 -16.44 -23.78 5.04
CA THR A 146 -16.91 -23.69 6.43
C THR A 146 -15.89 -24.24 7.41
N ALA A 147 -15.33 -25.42 7.13
CA ALA A 147 -14.27 -26.03 7.94
C ALA A 147 -12.99 -25.19 7.95
N LEU A 148 -12.66 -24.57 6.82
CA LEU A 148 -11.51 -23.66 6.71
C LEU A 148 -11.70 -22.39 7.55
N VAL A 149 -12.89 -21.80 7.52
CA VAL A 149 -13.24 -20.63 8.35
C VAL A 149 -13.16 -21.00 9.83
N GLU A 150 -13.78 -22.10 10.24
CA GLU A 150 -13.76 -22.59 11.63
C GLU A 150 -12.32 -22.85 12.11
N HIS A 151 -11.51 -23.53 11.31
CA HIS A 151 -10.12 -23.82 11.65
C HIS A 151 -9.28 -22.56 11.82
N ILE A 152 -9.38 -21.60 10.89
CA ILE A 152 -8.53 -20.40 10.92
C ILE A 152 -8.97 -19.46 12.04
N THR A 153 -10.27 -19.27 12.24
CA THR A 153 -10.80 -18.34 13.24
C THR A 153 -10.70 -18.86 14.68
N SER A 154 -10.64 -20.18 14.88
CA SER A 154 -10.40 -20.76 16.21
C SER A 154 -8.93 -20.67 16.66
N ARG A 155 -7.99 -20.58 15.71
CA ARG A 155 -6.54 -20.57 15.99
C ARG A 155 -5.91 -19.18 15.89
N TYR A 156 -6.45 -18.31 15.05
CA TYR A 156 -5.89 -16.99 14.76
C TYR A 156 -6.95 -15.91 14.92
N SER A 157 -6.53 -14.74 15.36
CA SER A 157 -7.33 -13.52 15.51
C SER A 157 -7.66 -12.89 14.16
N VAL A 158 -8.39 -13.64 13.32
CA VAL A 158 -8.77 -13.32 11.94
C VAL A 158 -10.29 -13.40 11.81
N SER A 159 -10.89 -12.51 11.03
CA SER A 159 -12.34 -12.58 10.77
C SER A 159 -12.69 -13.66 9.74
N GLY A 160 -13.83 -14.33 9.91
CA GLY A 160 -14.34 -15.28 8.91
C GLY A 160 -14.53 -14.64 7.54
N SER A 161 -14.94 -13.38 7.47
CA SER A 161 -15.07 -12.63 6.22
C SER A 161 -13.74 -12.50 5.45
N SER A 162 -12.62 -12.32 6.18
CA SER A 162 -11.28 -12.29 5.59
C SER A 162 -10.92 -13.66 5.03
N VAL A 163 -11.18 -14.74 5.77
CA VAL A 163 -10.91 -16.11 5.29
C VAL A 163 -11.69 -16.39 4.01
N VAL A 164 -12.99 -16.06 3.96
CA VAL A 164 -13.82 -16.21 2.76
C VAL A 164 -13.26 -15.42 1.59
N SER A 165 -12.86 -14.17 1.82
CA SER A 165 -12.28 -13.31 0.78
C SER A 165 -11.00 -13.90 0.19
N TYR A 166 -10.09 -14.38 1.04
CA TYR A 166 -8.85 -14.99 0.59
C TYR A 166 -9.05 -16.37 -0.06
N ALA A 167 -10.01 -17.17 0.40
CA ALA A 167 -10.35 -18.47 -0.18
C ALA A 167 -11.02 -18.35 -1.56
N GLY A 168 -11.70 -17.22 -1.82
CA GLY A 168 -12.30 -16.92 -3.12
C GLY A 168 -11.35 -16.25 -4.12
N ALA A 169 -10.16 -15.84 -3.68
CA ALA A 169 -9.19 -15.09 -4.47
C ALA A 169 -7.97 -15.95 -4.84
N ALA A 170 -7.28 -15.55 -5.91
CA ALA A 170 -6.05 -16.22 -6.35
C ALA A 170 -5.02 -16.33 -5.19
N PRO A 171 -4.27 -17.44 -5.11
CA PRO A 171 -4.23 -18.58 -6.03
C PRO A 171 -5.34 -19.62 -5.79
N PHE A 172 -6.32 -19.33 -4.93
CA PHE A 172 -7.41 -20.25 -4.63
C PHE A 172 -8.66 -19.95 -5.46
N ALA A 173 -9.53 -20.95 -5.54
CA ALA A 173 -10.89 -20.78 -6.00
C ALA A 173 -11.84 -21.50 -5.04
N THR A 174 -12.95 -20.85 -4.74
CA THR A 174 -14.08 -21.47 -4.05
C THR A 174 -15.18 -21.75 -5.07
N LYS A 175 -15.58 -23.02 -5.18
CA LYS A 175 -16.71 -23.47 -6.01
C LYS A 175 -17.58 -24.43 -5.19
N ASP A 176 -18.88 -24.18 -5.14
CA ASP A 176 -19.85 -25.01 -4.41
C ASP A 176 -19.45 -25.25 -2.94
N GLY A 177 -18.89 -24.21 -2.29
CA GLY A 177 -18.43 -24.28 -0.90
C GLY A 177 -17.12 -25.07 -0.69
N ILE A 178 -16.44 -25.49 -1.76
CA ILE A 178 -15.15 -26.18 -1.72
C ILE A 178 -14.05 -25.24 -2.19
N VAL A 179 -13.02 -25.09 -1.36
CA VAL A 179 -11.80 -24.34 -1.62
C VAL A 179 -10.74 -25.29 -2.17
N GLN A 180 -10.10 -24.91 -3.27
CA GLN A 180 -9.00 -25.63 -3.90
C GLN A 180 -8.07 -24.64 -4.61
N LEU A 181 -6.91 -25.10 -5.08
CA LEU A 181 -6.08 -24.28 -5.98
C LEU A 181 -6.85 -23.99 -7.27
N ALA A 182 -6.76 -22.75 -7.74
CA ALA A 182 -7.38 -22.35 -9.00
C ALA A 182 -6.73 -23.13 -10.15
N THR A 183 -7.57 -23.73 -11.01
CA THR A 183 -7.12 -24.55 -12.16
C THR A 183 -6.76 -23.69 -13.36
N GLU A 184 -7.33 -22.50 -13.43
CA GLU A 184 -6.95 -21.43 -14.34
C GLU A 184 -6.41 -20.30 -13.49
N ASP A 185 -5.30 -19.69 -13.92
CA ASP A 185 -4.95 -18.38 -13.42
C ASP A 185 -6.14 -17.48 -13.67
N ARG A 186 -6.78 -17.02 -12.60
CA ARG A 186 -7.65 -15.85 -12.67
C ARG A 186 -6.75 -14.61 -12.88
N ALA A 187 -5.90 -14.65 -13.90
CA ALA A 187 -5.29 -13.49 -14.51
C ALA A 187 -6.45 -12.54 -14.87
N SER A 188 -6.26 -11.27 -14.55
CA SER A 188 -7.20 -10.16 -14.69
C SER A 188 -8.34 -10.39 -15.69
N ARG A 189 -9.60 -10.44 -15.21
CA ARG A 189 -10.77 -10.46 -16.11
C ARG A 189 -10.92 -9.17 -16.93
N LYS A 190 -10.21 -8.09 -16.59
CA LYS A 190 -10.28 -6.80 -17.29
C LYS A 190 -8.96 -6.53 -17.99
N ALA A 191 -9.00 -6.47 -19.32
CA ALA A 191 -7.82 -6.15 -20.12
C ALA A 191 -7.27 -4.75 -19.76
N PRO A 192 -5.96 -4.50 -19.90
CA PRO A 192 -5.35 -3.19 -19.62
C PRO A 192 -6.05 -2.03 -20.35
N GLU A 193 -6.40 -2.22 -21.62
CA GLU A 193 -7.14 -1.28 -22.45
C GLU A 193 -8.61 -1.06 -22.06
N ARG A 194 -9.12 -1.80 -21.07
CA ARG A 194 -10.45 -1.57 -20.47
C ARG A 194 -10.37 -1.06 -19.02
N THR A 195 -9.17 -0.80 -18.51
CA THR A 195 -8.95 -0.45 -17.11
C THR A 195 -8.85 1.06 -16.92
N ARG A 196 -9.78 1.64 -16.15
CA ARG A 196 -9.80 3.06 -15.78
C ARG A 196 -8.41 3.61 -15.47
N ARG A 197 -8.08 4.80 -15.95
CA ARG A 197 -6.82 5.53 -15.70
C ARG A 197 -5.54 4.83 -16.16
N LEU A 198 -5.63 3.68 -16.83
CA LEU A 198 -4.48 2.97 -17.39
C LEU A 198 -4.44 3.18 -18.91
N PHE A 199 -3.42 3.87 -19.38
CA PHE A 199 -3.29 4.31 -20.77
C PHE A 199 -2.07 3.67 -21.43
N ARG A 200 -2.22 3.24 -22.68
CA ARG A 200 -1.11 2.70 -23.48
C ARG A 200 -0.23 3.85 -23.97
N ARG A 201 1.09 3.66 -23.89
CA ARG A 201 2.12 4.47 -24.54
C ARG A 201 2.84 3.64 -25.61
N VAL A 202 3.74 4.28 -26.35
CA VAL A 202 4.55 3.59 -27.37
C VAL A 202 5.40 2.47 -26.74
N ASP A 203 5.94 2.73 -25.55
CA ASP A 203 6.96 1.97 -24.84
C ASP A 203 6.49 1.40 -23.49
N GLY A 204 5.18 1.48 -23.19
CA GLY A 204 4.69 0.99 -21.90
C GLY A 204 3.24 1.33 -21.61
N TRP A 205 2.92 1.32 -20.32
CA TRP A 205 1.60 1.66 -19.77
C TRP A 205 1.73 2.71 -18.68
N ALA A 206 0.92 3.76 -18.76
CA ALA A 206 0.88 4.85 -17.79
C ALA A 206 -0.39 4.74 -16.93
N TYR A 207 -0.23 4.51 -15.64
CA TYR A 207 -1.33 4.50 -14.69
C TYR A 207 -1.45 5.85 -13.97
N ARG A 208 -2.54 6.58 -14.23
CA ARG A 208 -2.82 7.87 -13.59
C ARG A 208 -3.27 7.69 -12.15
N VAL A 209 -2.56 8.35 -11.23
CA VAL A 209 -2.82 8.34 -9.80
C VAL A 209 -2.93 9.74 -9.24
N ARG A 210 -3.81 9.91 -8.26
CA ARG A 210 -3.86 11.12 -7.44
C ARG A 210 -3.04 10.91 -6.17
N ILE A 211 -2.04 11.75 -5.94
CA ILE A 211 -1.18 11.66 -4.76
C ILE A 211 -2.00 12.01 -3.50
N ASN A 212 -1.78 11.27 -2.42
CA ASN A 212 -2.54 11.41 -1.18
C ASN A 212 -1.59 11.27 0.02
N SER A 213 -2.13 11.45 1.24
CA SER A 213 -1.37 11.34 2.49
C SER A 213 -0.68 9.99 2.67
N ASP A 214 -1.28 8.92 2.16
CA ASP A 214 -0.77 7.55 2.27
C ASP A 214 0.48 7.35 1.41
N HIS A 215 0.51 7.92 0.22
CA HIS A 215 1.71 7.96 -0.62
C HIS A 215 2.83 8.79 0.04
N LEU A 216 2.51 9.97 0.57
CA LEU A 216 3.49 10.87 1.19
C LEU A 216 4.10 10.31 2.49
N ARG A 217 3.32 9.58 3.29
CA ARG A 217 3.84 8.85 4.46
C ARG A 217 4.61 7.57 4.09
N GLY A 218 4.60 7.18 2.82
CA GLY A 218 5.37 6.04 2.30
C GLY A 218 4.69 4.69 2.42
N SER A 219 3.36 4.66 2.36
CA SER A 219 2.62 3.42 2.17
C SER A 219 2.68 2.99 0.70
N GLY A 220 2.71 1.67 0.47
CA GLY A 220 2.35 1.14 -0.84
C GLY A 220 0.89 1.43 -1.17
N SER A 221 0.52 1.30 -2.44
CA SER A 221 -0.83 1.58 -2.92
C SER A 221 -1.38 0.44 -3.75
N VAL A 222 -2.71 0.33 -3.79
CA VAL A 222 -3.39 -0.71 -4.58
C VAL A 222 -3.17 -0.44 -6.07
N ALA A 223 -2.79 -1.48 -6.79
CA ALA A 223 -2.69 -1.48 -8.23
C ALA A 223 -3.93 -2.17 -8.85
N PRO A 224 -4.44 -1.68 -10.00
CA PRO A 224 -5.44 -2.41 -10.76
C PRO A 224 -4.94 -3.81 -11.15
N PHE A 225 -5.84 -4.80 -11.24
CA PHE A 225 -5.47 -6.16 -11.66
C PHE A 225 -4.78 -6.21 -13.03
N ALA A 226 -5.12 -5.30 -13.94
CA ALA A 226 -4.46 -5.20 -15.23
C ALA A 226 -2.95 -4.97 -15.12
N ILE A 227 -2.45 -4.36 -14.03
CA ILE A 227 -1.00 -4.21 -13.82
C ILE A 227 -0.31 -5.57 -13.65
N ALA A 228 -0.99 -6.54 -13.02
CA ALA A 228 -0.45 -7.89 -12.93
C ALA A 228 -0.35 -8.54 -14.32
N THR A 229 -1.32 -8.31 -15.20
CA THR A 229 -1.25 -8.76 -16.60
C THR A 229 -0.15 -8.03 -17.40
N VAL A 230 -0.02 -6.72 -17.23
CA VAL A 230 1.03 -5.92 -17.91
C VAL A 230 2.43 -6.41 -17.54
N LEU A 231 2.63 -6.79 -16.27
CA LEU A 231 3.93 -7.20 -15.75
C LEU A 231 4.17 -8.71 -15.73
N ASP A 232 3.16 -9.51 -16.11
CA ASP A 232 3.15 -10.96 -15.98
C ASP A 232 3.44 -11.45 -14.54
N ILE A 233 2.71 -10.89 -13.57
CA ILE A 233 2.83 -11.20 -12.14
C ILE A 233 1.70 -12.12 -11.73
N HIS A 234 2.04 -13.23 -11.07
CA HIS A 234 1.09 -14.20 -10.54
C HIS A 234 0.87 -14.01 -9.03
N ALA A 235 -0.18 -14.64 -8.50
CA ALA A 235 -0.54 -14.49 -7.09
C ALA A 235 0.55 -15.08 -6.18
N GLY A 236 1.07 -14.25 -5.27
CA GLY A 236 2.18 -14.57 -4.38
C GLY A 236 3.54 -14.07 -4.86
N GLU A 237 3.63 -13.54 -6.09
CA GLU A 237 4.87 -13.03 -6.64
C GLU A 237 5.11 -11.55 -6.32
N THR A 238 6.37 -11.16 -6.41
CA THR A 238 6.83 -9.77 -6.35
C THR A 238 7.83 -9.56 -7.48
N LYS A 239 7.60 -8.55 -8.31
CA LYS A 239 8.51 -8.12 -9.36
C LYS A 239 9.14 -6.79 -8.97
N HIS A 240 10.41 -6.63 -9.31
CA HIS A 240 11.15 -5.39 -9.13
C HIS A 240 11.43 -4.81 -10.51
N LEU A 241 11.07 -3.54 -10.69
CA LEU A 241 11.30 -2.77 -11.89
C LEU A 241 12.42 -1.76 -11.63
N ASP A 242 13.37 -1.66 -12.53
CA ASP A 242 14.47 -0.72 -12.37
C ASP A 242 13.96 0.72 -12.53
N SER A 243 14.47 1.63 -11.70
CA SER A 243 14.10 3.04 -11.78
C SER A 243 15.25 3.94 -11.36
N ARG A 244 15.16 5.22 -11.72
CA ARG A 244 16.14 6.26 -11.38
C ARG A 244 16.48 6.36 -9.89
N LEU A 245 15.54 6.04 -9.00
CA LEU A 245 15.71 6.15 -7.54
C LEU A 245 15.76 4.76 -6.86
N GLY A 246 16.21 3.75 -7.59
CA GLY A 246 16.31 2.36 -7.12
C GLY A 246 15.05 1.53 -7.39
N PRO A 247 15.10 0.20 -7.22
CA PRO A 247 14.05 -0.71 -7.71
C PRO A 247 12.67 -0.40 -7.15
N GLN A 248 11.66 -0.34 -8.02
CA GLN A 248 10.25 -0.22 -7.66
C GLN A 248 9.61 -1.59 -7.62
N SER A 249 9.03 -1.97 -6.48
CA SER A 249 8.32 -3.25 -6.37
C SER A 249 6.86 -3.13 -6.82
N VAL A 250 6.39 -4.19 -7.46
CA VAL A 250 4.96 -4.50 -7.67
C VAL A 250 4.73 -5.92 -7.18
N ALA A 251 3.76 -6.11 -6.28
CA ALA A 251 3.55 -7.38 -5.60
C ALA A 251 2.08 -7.80 -5.63
N TRP A 252 1.82 -9.09 -5.80
CA TRP A 252 0.47 -9.66 -5.66
C TRP A 252 0.40 -10.65 -4.49
N THR A 253 0.87 -10.22 -3.32
CA THR A 253 0.91 -11.03 -2.09
C THR A 253 -0.36 -10.93 -1.24
N GLY A 254 -1.24 -9.96 -1.52
CA GLY A 254 -2.59 -9.82 -0.94
C GLY A 254 -3.72 -10.04 -1.95
N LEU A 255 -4.95 -9.69 -1.57
CA LEU A 255 -6.15 -9.86 -2.42
C LEU A 255 -6.04 -9.15 -3.78
N GLN A 256 -5.31 -8.05 -3.84
CA GLN A 256 -5.07 -7.25 -5.03
C GLN A 256 -3.58 -7.00 -5.22
N PRO A 257 -3.12 -6.77 -6.47
CA PRO A 257 -1.79 -6.27 -6.73
C PRO A 257 -1.57 -4.91 -6.04
N GLN A 258 -0.33 -4.63 -5.67
CA GLN A 258 0.07 -3.41 -4.98
C GLN A 258 1.39 -2.88 -5.53
N PHE A 259 1.48 -1.57 -5.68
CA PHE A 259 2.74 -0.87 -5.83
C PHE A 259 3.42 -0.74 -4.47
N GLY A 260 4.73 -0.98 -4.42
CA GLY A 260 5.57 -0.55 -3.32
C GLY A 260 5.56 0.97 -3.15
N THR A 261 6.13 1.45 -2.05
CA THR A 261 6.16 2.90 -1.76
C THR A 261 6.82 3.71 -2.87
N ILE A 262 6.12 4.77 -3.32
CA ILE A 262 6.63 5.74 -4.29
C ILE A 262 7.18 7.01 -3.62
N ARG A 263 7.21 7.06 -2.28
CA ARG A 263 7.58 8.26 -1.51
C ARG A 263 8.92 8.87 -1.92
N ARG A 264 9.87 8.03 -2.33
CA ARG A 264 11.20 8.50 -2.78
C ARG A 264 11.13 9.41 -4.00
N PHE A 265 10.21 9.14 -4.93
CA PHE A 265 9.98 10.00 -6.10
C PHE A 265 9.29 11.29 -5.68
N LEU A 266 8.29 11.20 -4.79
CA LEU A 266 7.56 12.36 -4.28
C LEU A 266 8.47 13.35 -3.53
N ILE A 267 9.42 12.85 -2.75
CA ILE A 267 10.41 13.71 -2.07
C ILE A 267 11.38 14.33 -3.08
N ALA A 268 11.86 13.55 -4.05
CA ALA A 268 12.83 14.02 -5.03
C ALA A 268 12.28 15.14 -5.94
N GLU A 269 10.96 15.17 -6.14
CA GLU A 269 10.27 16.12 -7.03
C GLU A 269 9.37 17.11 -6.27
N ASP A 270 9.48 17.17 -4.93
CA ASP A 270 8.69 18.03 -4.02
C ASP A 270 7.17 18.01 -4.29
N VAL A 271 6.64 16.79 -4.43
CA VAL A 271 5.25 16.58 -4.88
C VAL A 271 4.26 16.72 -3.72
N ALA A 272 3.30 17.63 -3.88
CA ALA A 272 2.22 17.84 -2.92
C ALA A 272 1.09 16.78 -3.00
N ALA A 273 0.29 16.69 -1.93
CA ALA A 273 -0.96 15.93 -1.96
C ALA A 273 -1.96 16.55 -2.93
N GLY A 274 -2.77 15.71 -3.57
CA GLY A 274 -3.78 16.13 -4.54
C GLY A 274 -3.29 16.23 -5.98
N THR A 275 -1.96 16.26 -6.20
CA THR A 275 -1.32 16.27 -7.52
C THR A 275 -1.62 15.00 -8.30
N GLU A 276 -1.89 15.13 -9.59
CA GLU A 276 -2.00 13.99 -10.51
C GLU A 276 -0.62 13.62 -11.06
N ALA A 277 -0.34 12.32 -11.13
CA ALA A 277 0.90 11.78 -11.62
C ALA A 277 0.65 10.46 -12.37
N PHE A 278 1.64 10.01 -13.13
CA PHE A 278 1.65 8.73 -13.81
C PHE A 278 2.70 7.82 -13.21
N LEU A 279 2.27 6.59 -12.91
CA LEU A 279 3.16 5.46 -12.64
C LEU A 279 3.32 4.72 -13.96
N VAL A 280 4.48 4.86 -14.59
CA VAL A 280 4.75 4.33 -15.92
C VAL A 280 5.50 3.02 -15.81
N LEU A 281 4.93 1.97 -16.38
CA LEU A 281 5.53 0.64 -16.48
C LEU A 281 5.97 0.45 -17.92
N ASN A 282 7.27 0.47 -18.13
CA ASN A 282 7.84 0.35 -19.47
C ASN A 282 7.93 -1.13 -19.86
N ASP A 283 7.83 -1.40 -21.16
CA ASP A 283 7.89 -2.75 -21.71
C ASP A 283 9.27 -3.41 -21.47
N ASP A 284 10.31 -2.61 -21.23
CA ASP A 284 11.68 -3.05 -20.88
C ASP A 284 11.87 -3.39 -19.39
N SER A 285 10.78 -3.51 -18.63
CA SER A 285 10.78 -3.77 -17.18
C SER A 285 11.39 -2.65 -16.33
N THR A 286 11.44 -1.42 -16.84
CA THR A 286 11.75 -0.24 -16.03
C THR A 286 10.47 0.46 -15.54
N PHE A 287 10.64 1.33 -14.54
CA PHE A 287 9.59 2.11 -13.92
C PHE A 287 9.96 3.59 -13.90
N SER A 288 9.01 4.43 -14.30
CA SER A 288 9.13 5.89 -14.22
C SER A 288 7.98 6.49 -13.43
N PHE A 289 8.29 7.53 -12.67
CA PHE A 289 7.31 8.42 -12.07
C PHE A 289 7.32 9.72 -12.87
N GLU A 290 6.14 10.18 -13.29
CA GLU A 290 6.00 11.41 -14.06
C GLU A 290 4.86 12.26 -13.51
N LEU A 291 5.10 13.55 -13.30
CA LEU A 291 4.03 14.49 -12.97
C LEU A 291 3.08 14.67 -14.16
N ALA A 292 1.78 14.66 -13.89
CA ALA A 292 0.82 15.03 -14.91
C ALA A 292 0.97 16.53 -15.22
N ARG A 293 0.75 16.89 -16.49
CA ARG A 293 0.74 18.30 -16.89
C ARG A 293 -0.44 19.00 -16.23
N SER A 294 -0.26 20.29 -15.93
CA SER A 294 -1.35 21.13 -15.42
C SER A 294 -2.43 21.29 -16.47
N LEU A 295 -3.68 21.28 -16.02
CA LEU A 295 -4.82 21.59 -16.89
C LEU A 295 -4.85 23.09 -17.15
N ILE A 296 -4.97 23.47 -18.42
CA ILE A 296 -4.88 24.85 -18.90
C ILE A 296 -6.23 25.40 -19.36
N GLY A 297 -7.31 24.62 -19.24
CA GLY A 297 -8.66 25.01 -19.65
C GLY A 297 -8.92 24.84 -21.15
N ASN A 298 -7.98 24.26 -21.91
CA ASN A 298 -8.21 23.83 -23.28
C ASN A 298 -8.67 22.37 -23.25
N PRO A 299 -9.92 22.04 -23.65
CA PRO A 299 -10.47 20.71 -23.43
C PRO A 299 -9.66 19.58 -24.07
N LEU A 300 -9.15 19.77 -25.29
CA LEU A 300 -8.39 18.72 -25.98
C LEU A 300 -6.98 18.56 -25.40
N ALA A 301 -6.31 19.66 -25.07
CA ALA A 301 -5.01 19.61 -24.42
C ALA A 301 -5.09 19.01 -23.01
N ASP A 302 -6.15 19.34 -22.27
CA ASP A 302 -6.42 18.80 -20.93
C ASP A 302 -6.76 17.31 -20.99
N ALA A 303 -7.51 16.86 -22.00
CA ALA A 303 -7.75 15.44 -22.25
C ALA A 303 -6.44 14.66 -22.51
N LEU A 304 -5.54 15.21 -23.33
CA LEU A 304 -4.21 14.63 -23.57
C LEU A 304 -3.35 14.61 -22.30
N ALA A 305 -3.40 15.67 -21.48
CA ALA A 305 -2.71 15.74 -20.20
C ALA A 305 -3.21 14.66 -19.23
N LEU A 306 -4.53 14.49 -19.14
CA LEU A 306 -5.18 13.46 -18.34
C LEU A 306 -4.92 12.03 -18.85
N ALA A 307 -4.72 11.83 -20.15
CA ALA A 307 -4.34 10.53 -20.72
C ALA A 307 -2.83 10.25 -20.65
N GLY A 308 -2.02 11.23 -20.25
CA GLY A 308 -0.56 11.12 -20.25
C GLY A 308 0.04 11.01 -21.66
N ALA A 309 -0.68 11.50 -22.67
CA ALA A 309 -0.28 11.57 -24.07
C ALA A 309 0.63 12.80 -24.32
N PRO A 310 1.40 12.89 -25.42
CA PRO A 310 2.17 14.10 -25.75
C PRO A 310 1.27 15.30 -26.04
N VAL A 311 1.86 16.50 -26.03
CA VAL A 311 1.17 17.72 -26.48
C VAL A 311 1.07 17.66 -28.01
N ILE A 312 -0.15 17.78 -28.51
CA ILE A 312 -0.46 17.74 -29.93
C ILE A 312 -1.46 18.87 -30.20
N ASP A 313 -1.08 19.78 -31.08
CA ASP A 313 -1.92 20.93 -31.44
C ASP A 313 -2.95 20.57 -32.51
N ASP A 314 -2.60 19.68 -33.44
CA ASP A 314 -3.52 19.20 -34.46
C ASP A 314 -4.62 18.33 -33.84
N ARG A 315 -5.87 18.63 -34.19
CA ARG A 315 -7.04 17.98 -33.62
C ARG A 315 -7.14 16.51 -34.03
N ALA A 316 -6.88 16.19 -35.29
CA ALA A 316 -7.01 14.82 -35.78
C ALA A 316 -5.95 13.94 -35.10
N ASP A 317 -4.72 14.43 -35.01
CA ASP A 317 -3.63 13.73 -34.33
C ASP A 317 -3.86 13.59 -32.82
N ALA A 318 -4.46 14.59 -32.16
CA ALA A 318 -4.80 14.53 -30.75
C ALA A 318 -5.89 13.48 -30.47
N LEU A 319 -6.93 13.43 -31.30
CA LEU A 319 -7.98 12.40 -31.21
C LEU A 319 -7.42 11.01 -31.49
N LEU A 320 -6.53 10.88 -32.47
CA LEU A 320 -5.82 9.64 -32.77
C LEU A 320 -4.97 9.19 -31.58
N ALA A 321 -4.25 10.10 -30.92
CA ALA A 321 -3.48 9.79 -29.73
C ALA A 321 -4.36 9.30 -28.58
N LEU A 322 -5.53 9.92 -28.37
CA LEU A 322 -6.52 9.48 -27.37
C LEU A 322 -7.12 8.11 -27.71
N ALA A 323 -7.44 7.84 -28.97
CA ALA A 323 -7.89 6.52 -29.42
C ALA A 323 -6.84 5.44 -29.14
N ARG A 324 -5.58 5.69 -29.53
CA ARG A 324 -4.45 4.78 -29.29
C ARG A 324 -4.16 4.55 -27.81
N ALA A 325 -4.33 5.57 -26.97
CA ALA A 325 -4.14 5.47 -25.51
C ALA A 325 -5.06 4.44 -24.86
N ILE A 326 -6.22 4.14 -25.45
CA ILE A 326 -7.13 3.08 -25.01
C ILE A 326 -7.24 1.93 -26.02
N ARG A 327 -6.26 1.81 -26.95
CA ARG A 327 -6.13 0.74 -27.95
C ARG A 327 -7.33 0.60 -28.89
N LEU A 328 -8.02 1.69 -29.18
CA LEU A 328 -9.01 1.72 -30.26
C LEU A 328 -8.30 1.76 -31.63
N PRO A 329 -8.93 1.23 -32.69
CA PRO A 329 -8.44 1.38 -34.08
C PRO A 329 -8.21 2.85 -34.46
N ASP A 330 -7.21 3.10 -35.30
CA ASP A 330 -6.81 4.45 -35.74
C ASP A 330 -7.93 5.17 -36.52
N ASP A 331 -8.83 4.43 -37.16
CA ASP A 331 -10.00 4.92 -37.91
C ASP A 331 -11.27 5.04 -37.04
N SER A 332 -11.14 4.92 -35.71
CA SER A 332 -12.29 4.98 -34.80
C SER A 332 -12.98 6.35 -34.87
N PRO A 333 -14.32 6.39 -35.03
CA PRO A 333 -15.04 7.64 -35.00
C PRO A 333 -14.99 8.25 -33.60
N VAL A 334 -15.07 9.58 -33.52
CA VAL A 334 -14.94 10.32 -32.24
C VAL A 334 -15.97 9.87 -31.20
N THR A 335 -17.17 9.49 -31.62
CA THR A 335 -18.20 8.93 -30.75
C THR A 335 -17.76 7.64 -30.05
N SER A 336 -17.00 6.79 -30.74
CA SER A 336 -16.43 5.57 -30.17
C SER A 336 -15.30 5.89 -29.19
N ILE A 337 -14.51 6.94 -29.45
CA ILE A 337 -13.49 7.42 -28.51
C ILE A 337 -14.16 7.86 -27.19
N ILE A 338 -15.16 8.73 -27.28
CA ILE A 338 -15.94 9.21 -26.10
C ILE A 338 -16.57 8.03 -25.36
N GLY A 339 -17.24 7.13 -26.08
CA GLY A 339 -17.87 5.93 -25.51
C GLY A 339 -16.85 5.03 -24.80
N GLY A 340 -15.69 4.80 -25.42
CA GLY A 340 -14.62 3.99 -24.85
C GLY A 340 -14.10 4.54 -23.51
N TYR A 341 -13.88 5.85 -23.40
CA TYR A 341 -13.49 6.48 -22.13
C TYR A 341 -14.59 6.36 -21.06
N ARG A 342 -15.87 6.55 -21.41
CA ARG A 342 -17.00 6.37 -20.46
C ARG A 342 -17.14 4.94 -19.96
N GLU A 343 -17.08 3.94 -20.85
CA GLU A 343 -17.19 2.52 -20.46
C GLU A 343 -16.09 2.07 -19.50
N ARG A 344 -14.92 2.73 -19.58
CA ARG A 344 -13.80 2.50 -18.67
C ARG A 344 -13.96 3.22 -17.33
N GLY A 345 -14.82 4.25 -17.25
CA GLY A 345 -15.00 5.14 -16.10
C GLY A 345 -14.05 6.35 -16.11
N ASP A 346 -13.47 6.67 -17.26
CA ASP A 346 -12.62 7.85 -17.48
C ASP A 346 -13.49 9.02 -18.00
N ASP A 347 -14.60 9.29 -17.29
CA ASP A 347 -15.60 10.29 -17.67
C ASP A 347 -15.01 11.71 -17.76
N ASP A 348 -14.00 12.00 -16.95
CA ASP A 348 -13.28 13.28 -16.96
C ASP A 348 -12.63 13.57 -18.33
N ILE A 349 -12.06 12.54 -18.98
CA ILE A 349 -11.52 12.68 -20.34
C ILE A 349 -12.66 12.74 -21.37
N ALA A 350 -13.70 11.92 -21.22
CA ALA A 350 -14.83 11.89 -22.16
C ALA A 350 -15.59 13.22 -22.22
N GLU A 351 -15.77 13.89 -21.09
CA GLU A 351 -16.39 15.21 -20.98
C GLU A 351 -15.56 16.30 -21.66
N LEU A 352 -14.24 16.26 -21.51
CA LEU A 352 -13.32 17.18 -22.18
C LEU A 352 -13.34 17.00 -23.70
N ILE A 353 -13.33 15.76 -24.18
CA ILE A 353 -13.46 15.47 -25.62
C ILE A 353 -14.81 15.98 -26.15
N THR A 354 -15.91 15.76 -25.41
CA THR A 354 -17.24 16.24 -25.79
C THR A 354 -17.27 17.77 -25.87
N SER A 355 -16.73 18.45 -24.86
CA SER A 355 -16.66 19.92 -24.80
C SER A 355 -15.85 20.51 -25.96
N ALA A 356 -14.75 19.83 -26.36
CA ALA A 356 -13.96 20.23 -27.52
C ALA A 356 -14.76 20.21 -28.84
N LEU A 357 -15.74 19.30 -28.97
CA LEU A 357 -16.60 19.22 -30.14
C LEU A 357 -17.66 20.32 -30.15
N GLU A 358 -18.27 20.61 -29.00
CA GLU A 358 -19.35 21.59 -28.85
C GLU A 358 -18.87 23.04 -29.07
N TYR A 359 -17.68 23.36 -28.56
CA TYR A 359 -17.05 24.67 -28.76
C TYR A 359 -16.92 25.02 -30.25
N LEU A 360 -16.65 24.02 -31.10
CA LEU A 360 -16.45 24.20 -32.54
C LEU A 360 -17.75 24.22 -33.35
N GLY A 361 -18.76 23.44 -32.94
CA GLY A 361 -20.10 23.55 -33.52
C GLY A 361 -20.70 24.95 -33.33
N SER A 362 -20.39 25.57 -32.19
CA SER A 362 -20.79 26.95 -31.86
C SER A 362 -20.06 28.00 -32.69
N CYS A 363 -18.74 27.86 -32.90
CA CYS A 363 -17.97 28.78 -33.76
C CYS A 363 -18.31 28.65 -35.26
N HIS A 364 -18.56 27.42 -35.76
CA HIS A 364 -19.00 27.23 -37.15
C HIS A 364 -20.42 27.79 -37.37
N ALA A 365 -21.32 27.64 -36.40
CA ALA A 365 -22.66 28.22 -36.48
C ALA A 365 -22.65 29.76 -36.44
N GLN A 366 -21.72 30.39 -35.70
CA GLN A 366 -21.56 31.86 -35.72
C GLN A 366 -21.03 32.37 -37.06
N ASN A 367 -20.06 31.68 -37.69
CA ASN A 367 -19.55 32.06 -39.01
C ASN A 367 -20.59 31.86 -40.13
N ASP A 368 -21.44 30.82 -40.06
CA ASP A 368 -22.52 30.60 -41.04
C ASP A 368 -23.67 31.62 -40.93
N VAL A 369 -23.90 32.17 -39.73
CA VAL A 369 -24.86 33.27 -39.52
C VAL A 369 -24.31 34.59 -40.07
N GLU A 370 -23.01 34.89 -39.87
CA GLU A 370 -22.39 36.06 -40.51
C GLU A 370 -22.40 35.96 -42.04
N HIS A 371 -22.15 34.77 -42.62
CA HIS A 371 -22.16 34.60 -44.08
C HIS A 371 -23.56 34.60 -44.73
N ARG A 372 -24.63 34.25 -43.99
CA ARG A 372 -26.02 34.32 -44.51
C ARG A 372 -26.63 35.72 -44.46
N THR A 373 -26.05 36.66 -43.71
CA THR A 373 -26.59 38.02 -43.58
C THR A 373 -26.22 38.93 -44.76
N ASP A 374 -25.44 38.45 -45.73
CA ASP A 374 -24.88 39.28 -46.82
C ASP A 374 -25.44 38.96 -48.22
N VAL A 375 -26.42 38.05 -48.34
CA VAL A 375 -27.01 37.65 -49.64
C VAL A 375 -28.39 38.27 -49.89
N ASP A 376 -29.15 38.60 -48.83
CA ASP A 376 -30.47 39.23 -48.98
C ASP A 376 -30.40 40.76 -49.20
N ASP A 377 -29.27 41.41 -48.91
CA ASP A 377 -29.08 42.86 -49.11
C ASP A 377 -28.65 43.24 -50.55
N ILE A 378 -28.48 42.28 -51.46
CA ILE A 378 -28.03 42.53 -52.86
C ILE A 378 -29.21 42.61 -53.86
N LEU A 379 -30.46 42.41 -53.44
CA LEU A 379 -31.63 42.50 -54.33
C LEU A 379 -32.38 43.85 -54.31
N ASP A 380 -31.95 44.82 -53.51
CA ASP A 380 -32.52 46.19 -53.49
C ASP A 380 -31.75 47.19 -54.39
N LEU A 381 -30.86 46.72 -55.27
CA LEU A 381 -30.05 47.56 -56.16
C LEU A 381 -30.05 47.15 -57.65
N LEU A 382 -31.05 46.41 -58.10
CA LEU A 382 -31.40 46.22 -59.52
C LEU A 382 -32.88 46.50 -59.75
#